data_AF-A0A7U9MNA9-F1
#
_entry.id   AF-A0A7U9MNA9-F1
#
_cell.length_a   1.000
_cell.length_b   1.000
_cell.length_c   1.000
_cell.angle_alpha   90.00
_cell.angle_beta   90.00
_cell.angle_gamma   90.00
#
_symmetry.space_group_name_H-M   'P 1'
#
loop_
_entity.id
_entity.type
_entity.pdbx_description
1 polymer ?
#
loop_
_entity_poly.entity_id
_entity_poly.type
_entity_poly.pdbx_seq_one_letter_code
_entity_poly.pdbx_strand_id
1 'polypeptide(L)'
;MSLTEVVLIILGILLLVLSYLLPAKSGNKEEDGIKIDEGLIKGLVEKEVREEKKHINDMVEETLTYSMEKTERAMERLTNEKIMAINEYSDQVLESIHKAHQEVIFLYDMLNDKHDNFVGTVSDATKKMKEIKQEVEDIRIAVKEASAVSPGDSAGEIEKGKTEEAWENEMKQTSAINEEQEFVPIAPKRAETLDRVLQEAKEIPKVEEMPQREEPHQGYNNNEKILRMHKLGMSKKAIAKELGLGVGEVKLVIDLFEQS
;
A
#
# COMPACT_ATOMS: atom_id res chain seq x y z
N MET A 1 53.73 0.20 121.14
CA MET A 1 53.22 0.70 119.85
C MET A 1 52.61 2.06 120.09
N SER A 2 53.09 3.05 119.35
CA SER A 2 52.62 4.43 119.48
C SER A 2 51.24 4.59 118.84
N LEU A 3 50.41 5.50 119.36
CA LEU A 3 49.07 5.78 118.81
C LEU A 3 49.14 6.19 117.33
N THR A 4 50.24 6.85 116.94
CA THR A 4 50.55 7.24 115.57
C THR A 4 50.82 6.06 114.64
N GLU A 5 51.46 4.98 115.12
CA GLU A 5 51.66 3.75 114.32
C GLU A 5 50.33 3.04 114.03
N VAL A 6 49.44 2.97 115.03
CA VAL A 6 48.12 2.31 114.87
C VAL A 6 47.26 3.07 113.87
N VAL A 7 47.27 4.40 113.87
CA VAL A 7 46.54 5.24 112.91
C VAL A 7 47.06 5.05 111.48
N LEU A 8 48.39 4.97 111.31
CA LEU A 8 49.01 4.72 110.01
C LEU A 8 48.66 3.34 109.43
N ILE A 9 48.59 2.31 110.27
CA ILE A 9 48.20 0.96 109.86
C ILE A 9 46.75 0.92 109.40
N ILE A 10 45.84 1.56 110.15
CA ILE A 10 44.42 1.62 109.79
C ILE A 10 44.23 2.37 108.47
N LEU A 11 44.93 3.49 108.27
CA LEU A 11 44.86 4.28 107.04
C LEU A 11 45.41 3.51 105.83
N GLY A 12 46.46 2.71 106.02
CA GLY A 12 47.01 1.82 105.00
C GLY A 12 46.02 0.73 104.59
N ILE A 13 45.34 0.09 105.55
CA ILE A 13 44.29 -0.91 105.26
C ILE A 13 43.11 -0.25 104.52
N LEU A 14 42.73 0.95 104.92
CA LEU A 14 41.65 1.72 104.30
C LEU A 14 41.96 2.04 102.83
N LEU A 15 43.20 2.45 102.52
CA LEU A 15 43.67 2.65 101.15
C LEU A 15 43.68 1.36 100.31
N LEU A 16 44.02 0.23 100.93
CA LEU A 16 44.04 -1.07 100.27
C LEU A 16 42.63 -1.56 99.90
N VAL A 17 41.66 -1.37 100.81
CA VAL A 17 40.24 -1.67 100.55
C VAL A 17 39.66 -0.70 99.52
N LEU A 18 40.00 0.60 99.57
CA LEU A 18 39.60 1.55 98.51
C LEU A 18 40.18 1.17 97.15
N SER A 19 41.42 0.66 97.11
CA SER A 19 42.04 0.18 95.87
C SER A 19 41.35 -1.07 95.30
N TYR A 20 40.64 -1.84 96.13
CA TYR A 20 39.85 -2.99 95.70
C TYR A 20 38.41 -2.60 95.32
N LEU A 21 37.86 -1.54 95.94
CA LEU A 21 36.53 -0.99 95.62
C LEU A 21 36.54 -0.15 94.35
N LEU A 22 37.69 0.42 93.97
CA LEU A 22 37.90 0.94 92.63
C LEU A 22 38.08 -0.24 91.67
N PRO A 23 37.10 -0.57 90.81
CA PRO A 23 37.29 -1.59 89.81
C PRO A 23 38.47 -1.15 88.95
N ALA A 24 39.55 -1.92 89.02
CA ALA A 24 40.74 -1.70 88.24
C ALA A 24 40.34 -1.68 86.76
N LYS A 25 40.16 -0.47 86.23
CA LYS A 25 40.13 -0.19 84.81
C LYS A 25 41.53 -0.53 84.30
N SER A 26 41.70 -1.82 83.98
CA SER A 26 42.85 -2.30 83.25
C SER A 26 42.93 -1.50 81.95
N GLY A 27 44.15 -1.10 81.59
CA GLY A 27 44.44 -0.38 80.38
C GLY A 27 44.32 -1.28 79.14
N ASN A 28 43.11 -1.71 78.80
CA ASN A 28 42.77 -1.98 77.41
C ASN A 28 42.05 -0.74 76.89
N LYS A 29 42.75 0.04 76.06
CA LYS A 29 42.11 0.83 75.02
C LYS A 29 41.54 -0.16 74.01
N GLU A 30 40.48 -0.85 74.39
CA GLU A 30 39.52 -1.31 73.41
C GLU A 30 38.92 -0.04 72.84
N GLU A 31 39.15 0.15 71.55
CA GLU A 31 38.41 1.11 70.75
C GLU A 31 36.95 0.96 71.15
N ASP A 32 36.36 2.06 71.63
CA ASP A 32 34.93 2.19 71.76
C ASP A 32 34.40 2.18 70.32
N GLY A 33 34.39 0.98 69.73
CA GLY A 33 33.82 0.70 68.44
C GLY A 33 32.40 1.17 68.57
N ILE A 34 32.09 2.23 67.83
CA ILE A 34 30.75 2.78 67.71
C ILE A 34 29.83 1.58 67.59
N LYS A 35 29.03 1.30 68.62
CA LYS A 35 27.99 0.28 68.55
C LYS A 35 26.93 0.87 67.65
N ILE A 36 27.17 0.80 66.33
CA ILE A 36 26.24 1.25 65.34
C ILE A 36 25.04 0.31 65.47
N ASP A 37 23.93 0.85 65.94
CA ASP A 37 22.70 0.09 66.14
C ASP A 37 22.27 -0.51 64.79
N GLU A 38 22.35 -1.83 64.70
CA GLU A 38 22.15 -2.59 63.47
C GLU A 38 20.76 -2.33 62.87
N GLY A 39 19.77 -1.99 63.72
CA GLY A 39 18.44 -1.55 63.30
C GLY A 39 18.41 -0.19 62.61
N LEU A 40 19.23 0.77 63.05
CA LEU A 40 19.39 2.07 62.40
C LEU A 40 20.08 1.95 61.04
N ILE A 41 21.10 1.09 60.92
CA ILE A 41 21.75 0.81 59.63
C ILE A 41 20.75 0.15 58.67
N LYS A 42 20.01 -0.86 59.15
CA LYS A 42 19.03 -1.57 58.32
C LYS A 42 17.95 -0.64 57.83
N GLY A 43 17.44 0.27 58.68
CA GLY A 43 16.46 1.28 58.28
C GLY A 43 17.01 2.30 57.28
N LEU A 44 18.26 2.73 57.43
CA LEU A 44 18.93 3.65 56.50
C LEU A 44 19.15 2.98 55.14
N VAL A 45 19.65 1.75 55.14
CA VAL A 45 19.84 0.94 53.92
C VAL A 45 18.50 0.67 53.25
N GLU A 46 17.45 0.33 54.00
CA GLU A 46 16.13 0.06 53.42
C GLU A 46 15.45 1.32 52.86
N LYS A 47 15.78 2.50 53.40
CA LYS A 47 15.36 3.79 52.84
C LYS A 47 16.11 4.09 51.54
N GLU A 48 17.44 3.97 51.56
CA GLU A 48 18.31 4.21 50.40
C GLU A 48 17.94 3.27 49.24
N VAL A 49 17.75 1.97 49.51
CA VAL A 49 17.32 0.98 48.52
C VAL A 49 15.95 1.33 47.92
N ARG A 50 15.06 1.93 48.70
CA ARG A 50 13.72 2.33 48.23
C ARG A 50 13.79 3.57 47.35
N GLU A 51 14.68 4.50 47.68
CA GLU A 51 14.94 5.73 46.92
C GLU A 51 15.65 5.41 45.60
N GLU A 52 16.65 4.54 45.62
CA GLU A 52 17.30 3.98 44.43
C GLU A 52 16.33 3.20 43.54
N LYS A 53 15.47 2.35 44.13
CA LYS A 53 14.42 1.66 43.36
C LYS A 53 13.48 2.63 42.66
N LYS A 54 13.14 3.75 43.32
CA LYS A 54 12.31 4.80 42.71
C LYS A 54 13.05 5.47 41.55
N HIS A 55 14.32 5.84 41.74
CA HIS A 55 15.14 6.41 40.68
C HIS A 55 15.28 5.49 39.46
N ILE A 56 15.49 4.19 39.69
CA ILE A 56 15.52 3.19 38.62
C ILE A 56 14.18 3.14 37.90
N ASN A 57 13.06 3.14 38.64
CA ASN A 57 11.74 3.09 38.04
C ASN A 57 11.44 4.35 37.20
N ASP A 58 11.78 5.53 37.71
CA ASP A 58 11.62 6.81 37.01
C ASP A 58 12.46 6.84 35.73
N MET A 59 13.71 6.36 35.78
CA MET A 59 14.60 6.26 34.60
C MET A 59 14.09 5.26 33.55
N VAL A 60 13.54 4.13 34.00
CA VAL A 60 12.92 3.13 33.12
C VAL A 60 11.69 3.73 32.44
N GLU A 61 10.85 4.46 33.17
CA GLU A 61 9.64 5.09 32.63
C GLU A 61 9.97 6.22 31.64
N GLU A 62 10.99 7.03 31.93
CA GLU A 62 11.51 8.04 31.00
C GLU A 62 12.06 7.39 29.72
N THR A 63 12.88 6.33 29.85
CA THR A 63 13.46 5.61 28.71
C THR A 63 12.37 4.95 27.86
N LEU A 64 11.37 4.36 28.51
CA LEU A 64 10.21 3.76 27.85
C LEU A 64 9.43 4.81 27.08
N THR A 65 9.13 5.95 27.71
CA THR A 65 8.39 7.07 27.11
C THR A 65 9.15 7.62 25.90
N TYR A 66 10.45 7.90 26.04
CA TYR A 66 11.29 8.38 24.95
C TYR A 66 11.36 7.38 23.79
N SER A 67 11.53 6.09 24.09
CA SER A 67 11.56 5.04 23.07
C SER A 67 10.23 4.92 22.35
N MET A 68 9.11 5.06 23.08
CA MET A 68 7.76 5.02 22.53
C MET A 68 7.50 6.23 21.63
N GLU A 69 7.84 7.44 22.08
CA GLU A 69 7.71 8.67 21.29
C GLU A 69 8.60 8.64 20.03
N LYS A 70 9.85 8.16 20.15
CA LYS A 70 10.74 7.97 19.00
C LYS A 70 10.19 6.94 18.01
N THR A 71 9.60 5.85 18.52
CA THR A 71 8.98 4.82 17.70
C THR A 71 7.73 5.36 17.00
N GLU A 72 6.87 6.10 17.70
CA GLU A 72 5.68 6.74 17.15
C GLU A 72 6.07 7.70 16.01
N ARG A 73 7.02 8.61 16.24
CA ARG A 73 7.52 9.51 15.20
C ARG A 73 8.14 8.77 14.00
N ALA A 74 8.88 7.70 14.24
CA ALA A 74 9.46 6.90 13.16
C ALA A 74 8.36 6.17 12.37
N MET A 75 7.35 5.64 13.08
CA MET A 75 6.20 4.97 12.49
C MET A 75 5.31 5.93 11.72
N GLU A 76 5.08 7.16 12.18
CA GLU A 76 4.35 8.18 11.42
C GLU A 76 5.04 8.48 10.10
N ARG A 77 6.35 8.71 10.12
CA ARG A 77 7.14 8.97 8.90
C ARG A 77 7.11 7.80 7.95
N LEU A 78 7.37 6.59 8.45
CA LEU A 78 7.34 5.37 7.63
C LEU A 78 5.95 5.09 7.09
N THR A 79 4.91 5.24 7.90
CA THR A 79 3.52 5.06 7.46
C THR A 79 3.18 6.05 6.35
N ASN A 80 3.53 7.32 6.49
CA ASN A 80 3.30 8.32 5.44
C ASN A 80 4.03 7.97 4.14
N GLU A 81 5.30 7.57 4.22
CA GLU A 81 6.07 7.13 3.05
C GLU A 81 5.45 5.88 2.40
N LYS A 82 5.00 4.90 3.20
CA LYS A 82 4.35 3.69 2.68
C LYS A 82 2.99 3.97 2.08
N ILE A 83 2.19 4.86 2.66
CA ILE A 83 0.92 5.29 2.07
C ILE A 83 1.17 5.98 0.72
N MET A 84 2.18 6.84 0.62
CA MET A 84 2.56 7.46 -0.65
C MET A 84 2.97 6.41 -1.69
N ALA A 85 3.84 5.46 -1.33
CA ALA A 85 4.28 4.40 -2.22
C ALA A 85 3.14 3.45 -2.64
N ILE A 86 2.22 3.14 -1.72
CA ILE A 86 1.03 2.34 -2.02
C ILE A 86 0.10 3.09 -2.96
N ASN A 87 -0.10 4.40 -2.77
CA ASN A 87 -0.89 5.21 -3.69
C ASN A 87 -0.26 5.23 -5.08
N GLU A 88 1.04 5.52 -5.19
CA GLU A 88 1.74 5.51 -6.48
C GLU A 88 1.68 4.14 -7.18
N TYR A 89 1.87 3.06 -6.43
CA TYR A 89 1.70 1.71 -6.97
C TYR A 89 0.25 1.41 -7.38
N SER A 90 -0.72 1.87 -6.60
CA SER A 90 -2.14 1.69 -6.90
C SER A 90 -2.52 2.43 -8.19
N ASP A 91 -2.04 3.66 -8.36
CA ASP A 91 -2.24 4.44 -9.58
C ASP A 91 -1.62 3.75 -10.80
N GLN A 92 -0.40 3.22 -10.66
CA GLN A 92 0.25 2.45 -11.73
C GLN A 92 -0.54 1.18 -12.09
N VAL A 93 -1.03 0.45 -11.09
CA VAL A 93 -1.84 -0.74 -11.30
C VAL A 93 -3.16 -0.38 -11.97
N LEU A 94 -3.85 0.65 -11.52
CA LEU A 94 -5.10 1.14 -12.12
C LEU A 94 -4.89 1.57 -13.58
N GLU A 95 -3.78 2.26 -13.89
CA GLU A 95 -3.42 2.62 -15.25
C GLU A 95 -3.16 1.37 -16.11
N SER A 96 -2.45 0.38 -15.58
CA SER A 96 -2.20 -0.88 -16.29
C SER A 96 -3.48 -1.68 -16.54
N ILE A 97 -4.41 -1.69 -15.58
CA ILE A 97 -5.74 -2.30 -15.72
C ILE A 97 -6.54 -1.58 -16.79
N HIS A 98 -6.53 -0.24 -16.76
CA HIS A 98 -7.21 0.56 -17.78
C HIS A 98 -6.67 0.28 -19.18
N LYS A 99 -5.35 0.26 -19.35
CA LYS A 99 -4.71 -0.09 -20.63
C LYS A 99 -5.07 -1.51 -21.09
N ALA A 100 -4.98 -2.49 -20.20
CA ALA A 100 -5.34 -3.87 -20.51
C ALA A 100 -6.83 -3.98 -20.91
N HIS A 101 -7.72 -3.26 -20.22
CA HIS A 101 -9.13 -3.23 -20.56
C HIS A 101 -9.38 -2.61 -21.94
N GLN A 102 -8.70 -1.52 -22.28
CA GLN A 102 -8.76 -0.91 -23.61
C GLN A 102 -8.25 -1.85 -24.71
N GLU A 103 -7.15 -2.55 -24.48
CA GLU A 103 -6.62 -3.54 -25.42
C GLU A 103 -7.60 -4.70 -25.65
N VAL A 104 -8.26 -5.19 -24.59
CA VAL A 104 -9.28 -6.24 -24.71
C VAL A 104 -10.50 -5.76 -25.50
N ILE A 105 -10.98 -4.53 -25.25
CA ILE A 105 -12.08 -3.96 -26.03
C ILE A 105 -11.67 -3.77 -27.50
N PHE A 106 -10.45 -3.30 -27.75
CA PHE A 106 -9.92 -3.15 -29.09
C PHE A 106 -9.83 -4.50 -29.83
N LEU A 107 -9.35 -5.54 -29.16
CA LEU A 107 -9.34 -6.90 -29.72
C LEU A 107 -10.76 -7.40 -30.01
N TYR A 108 -11.73 -7.06 -29.16
CA TYR A 108 -13.14 -7.39 -29.40
C TYR A 108 -13.69 -6.68 -30.64
N ASP A 109 -13.39 -5.39 -30.83
CA ASP A 109 -13.83 -4.64 -32.00
C ASP A 109 -13.15 -5.13 -33.29
N MET A 110 -11.84 -5.42 -33.25
CA MET A 110 -11.14 -6.00 -34.40
C MET A 110 -11.64 -7.40 -34.74
N LEU A 111 -11.97 -8.21 -33.73
CA LEU A 111 -12.58 -9.52 -33.96
C LEU A 111 -13.95 -9.38 -34.63
N ASN A 112 -14.74 -8.40 -34.18
CA ASN A 112 -16.04 -8.10 -34.77
C ASN A 112 -15.89 -7.61 -36.22
N ASP A 113 -14.98 -6.69 -36.50
CA ASP A 113 -14.70 -6.21 -37.86
C ASP A 113 -14.20 -7.34 -38.77
N LYS A 114 -13.33 -8.24 -38.28
CA LYS A 114 -12.95 -9.45 -39.04
C LYS A 114 -14.14 -10.36 -39.29
N HIS A 115 -15.03 -10.53 -38.33
CA HIS A 115 -16.24 -11.32 -38.50
C HIS A 115 -17.10 -10.71 -39.61
N ASP A 116 -17.39 -9.41 -39.56
CA ASP A 116 -18.20 -8.71 -40.55
C ASP A 116 -17.59 -8.80 -41.96
N ASN A 117 -16.27 -8.59 -42.09
CA ASN A 117 -15.56 -8.73 -43.36
C ASN A 117 -15.59 -10.17 -43.90
N PHE A 118 -15.44 -11.18 -43.03
CA PHE A 118 -15.53 -12.59 -43.41
C PHE A 118 -16.93 -12.94 -43.88
N VAL A 119 -17.97 -12.50 -43.17
CA VAL A 119 -19.37 -12.70 -43.53
C VAL A 119 -19.68 -12.05 -44.88
N GLY A 120 -19.24 -10.82 -45.11
CA GLY A 120 -19.39 -10.14 -46.40
C GLY A 120 -18.72 -10.91 -47.53
N THR A 121 -17.48 -11.34 -47.34
CA THR A 121 -16.72 -12.10 -48.35
C THR A 121 -17.38 -13.45 -48.66
N VAL A 122 -17.84 -14.17 -47.64
CA VAL A 122 -18.57 -15.44 -47.82
C VAL A 122 -19.88 -15.19 -48.55
N SER A 123 -20.65 -14.16 -48.18
CA SER A 123 -21.90 -13.80 -48.86
C SER A 123 -21.67 -13.50 -50.34
N ASP A 124 -20.64 -12.72 -50.67
CA ASP A 124 -20.30 -12.39 -52.06
C ASP A 124 -19.81 -13.61 -52.85
N ALA A 125 -19.03 -14.49 -52.22
CA ALA A 125 -18.63 -15.76 -52.83
C ALA A 125 -19.84 -16.66 -53.08
N THR A 126 -20.80 -16.74 -52.15
CA THR A 126 -22.06 -17.48 -52.31
C THR A 126 -22.91 -16.90 -53.44
N LYS A 127 -23.03 -15.57 -53.54
CA LYS A 127 -23.75 -14.90 -54.64
C LYS A 127 -23.12 -15.20 -56.00
N LYS A 128 -21.80 -15.03 -56.14
CA LYS A 128 -21.08 -15.36 -57.38
C LYS A 128 -21.20 -16.84 -57.74
N MET A 129 -21.14 -17.74 -56.75
CA MET A 129 -21.34 -19.16 -56.99
C MET A 129 -22.77 -19.46 -57.47
N LYS A 130 -23.77 -18.77 -56.94
CA LYS A 130 -25.17 -18.88 -57.40
C LYS A 130 -25.33 -18.35 -58.83
N GLU A 131 -24.72 -17.21 -59.16
CA GLU A 131 -24.71 -16.64 -60.51
C GLU A 131 -24.02 -17.58 -61.50
N ILE A 132 -22.85 -18.12 -61.15
CA ILE A 132 -22.14 -19.11 -61.98
C ILE A 132 -22.98 -20.38 -62.16
N LYS A 133 -23.62 -20.88 -61.09
CA LYS A 133 -24.52 -22.05 -61.21
C LYS A 133 -25.69 -21.75 -62.16
N GLN A 134 -26.26 -20.56 -62.11
CA GLN A 134 -27.34 -20.15 -63.00
C GLN A 134 -26.87 -20.02 -64.45
N GLU A 135 -25.74 -19.37 -64.70
CA GLU A 135 -25.17 -19.24 -66.05
C GLU A 135 -24.79 -20.61 -66.65
N VAL A 136 -24.21 -21.51 -65.83
CA VAL A 136 -23.89 -22.87 -66.25
C VAL A 136 -25.17 -23.67 -66.59
N GLU A 137 -26.23 -23.52 -65.80
CA GLU A 137 -27.53 -24.14 -66.12
C GLU A 137 -28.16 -23.55 -67.39
N ASP A 138 -28.10 -22.23 -67.58
CA ASP A 138 -28.60 -21.56 -68.79
C ASP A 138 -27.82 -22.01 -70.04
N ILE A 139 -26.50 -22.13 -69.96
CA ILE A 139 -25.66 -22.69 -71.02
C ILE A 139 -26.02 -24.15 -71.28
N ARG A 140 -26.25 -24.95 -70.23
CA ARG A 140 -26.67 -26.36 -70.36
C ARG A 140 -28.01 -26.47 -71.09
N ILE A 141 -28.98 -25.64 -70.73
CA ILE A 141 -30.29 -25.58 -71.39
C ILE A 141 -30.14 -25.15 -72.86
N ALA A 142 -29.39 -24.08 -73.13
CA ALA A 142 -29.17 -23.60 -74.49
C ALA A 142 -28.47 -24.64 -75.39
N VAL A 143 -27.47 -25.37 -74.87
CA VAL A 143 -26.81 -26.46 -75.60
C VAL A 143 -27.75 -27.64 -75.85
N LYS A 144 -28.62 -27.96 -74.89
CA LYS A 144 -29.64 -29.01 -75.01
C LYS A 144 -30.71 -28.63 -76.05
N GLU A 145 -31.15 -27.38 -76.06
CA GLU A 145 -32.11 -26.85 -77.03
C GLU A 145 -31.52 -26.75 -78.44
N ALA A 146 -30.27 -26.28 -78.58
CA ALA A 146 -29.56 -26.27 -79.86
C ALA A 146 -29.34 -27.68 -80.45
N SER A 147 -29.19 -28.68 -79.58
CA SER A 147 -29.09 -30.09 -79.98
C SER A 147 -30.43 -30.72 -80.36
N ALA A 148 -31.57 -30.08 -80.06
CA ALA A 148 -32.91 -30.60 -80.32
C ALA A 148 -33.51 -30.15 -81.68
N VAL A 149 -32.85 -29.26 -82.43
CA VAL A 149 -33.42 -28.62 -83.65
C VAL A 149 -32.89 -29.22 -84.96
N SER A 150 -32.12 -30.30 -84.95
CA SER A 150 -31.70 -30.98 -86.19
C SER A 150 -32.02 -32.47 -86.19
N PRO A 151 -32.99 -32.95 -87.00
CA PRO A 151 -33.12 -34.36 -87.35
C PRO A 151 -32.30 -34.63 -88.63
N GLY A 152 -31.20 -35.37 -88.53
CA GLY A 152 -30.42 -35.74 -89.72
C GLY A 152 -29.07 -36.44 -89.47
N ASP A 153 -29.16 -37.74 -89.16
CA ASP A 153 -28.22 -38.84 -89.42
C ASP A 153 -26.70 -38.79 -89.07
N SER A 154 -26.40 -39.56 -88.02
CA SER A 154 -25.41 -40.67 -87.94
C SER A 154 -23.91 -40.42 -88.11
N ALA A 155 -23.17 -40.42 -86.99
CA ALA A 155 -22.10 -41.38 -86.66
C ALA A 155 -21.30 -40.91 -85.43
N GLY A 156 -21.38 -41.67 -84.32
CA GLY A 156 -20.53 -41.45 -83.15
C GLY A 156 -21.22 -41.75 -81.83
N GLU A 157 -21.62 -43.00 -81.59
CA GLU A 157 -21.64 -43.50 -80.23
C GLU A 157 -20.20 -43.54 -79.74
N ILE A 158 -19.87 -42.70 -78.75
CA ILE A 158 -19.02 -42.96 -77.58
C ILE A 158 -18.83 -41.60 -76.85
N GLU A 159 -19.07 -41.62 -75.54
CA GLU A 159 -18.85 -40.53 -74.54
C GLU A 159 -19.93 -39.44 -74.34
N LYS A 160 -21.22 -39.79 -74.38
CA LYS A 160 -22.27 -38.93 -73.77
C LYS A 160 -22.79 -39.39 -72.39
N GLY A 161 -22.42 -40.58 -71.92
CA GLY A 161 -22.96 -41.14 -70.66
C GLY A 161 -22.16 -40.85 -69.40
N LYS A 162 -20.85 -40.58 -69.49
CA LYS A 162 -19.99 -40.44 -68.29
C LYS A 162 -19.87 -39.01 -67.76
N THR A 163 -20.15 -38.02 -68.60
CA THR A 163 -20.00 -36.61 -68.24
C THR A 163 -21.29 -36.03 -67.65
N GLU A 164 -22.46 -36.47 -68.12
CA GLU A 164 -23.75 -36.02 -67.56
C GLU A 164 -24.01 -36.61 -66.17
N GLU A 165 -23.74 -37.90 -65.94
CA GLU A 165 -23.90 -38.53 -64.62
C GLU A 165 -22.88 -38.03 -63.60
N ALA A 166 -21.65 -37.69 -64.04
CA ALA A 166 -20.64 -37.10 -63.17
C ALA A 166 -21.03 -35.70 -62.70
N TRP A 167 -21.59 -34.89 -63.60
CA TRP A 167 -22.02 -33.53 -63.27
C TRP A 167 -23.35 -33.51 -62.53
N GLU A 168 -24.29 -34.43 -62.81
CA GLU A 168 -25.51 -34.58 -61.99
C GLU A 168 -25.21 -35.09 -60.57
N ASN A 169 -24.23 -35.98 -60.38
CA ASN A 169 -23.83 -36.41 -59.05
C ASN A 169 -23.06 -35.32 -58.30
N GLU A 170 -22.15 -34.57 -58.94
CA GLU A 170 -21.51 -33.41 -58.31
C GLU A 170 -22.52 -32.28 -58.01
N MET A 171 -23.54 -32.09 -58.84
CA MET A 171 -24.56 -31.08 -58.62
C MET A 171 -25.57 -31.49 -57.54
N LYS A 172 -25.92 -32.78 -57.43
CA LYS A 172 -26.70 -33.36 -56.32
C LYS A 172 -25.91 -33.39 -55.00
N GLN A 173 -24.60 -33.62 -55.06
CA GLN A 173 -23.71 -33.60 -53.89
C GLN A 173 -23.42 -32.18 -53.40
N THR A 174 -23.45 -31.17 -54.30
CA THR A 174 -23.34 -29.74 -53.95
C THR A 174 -24.67 -29.04 -53.65
N SER A 175 -25.82 -29.69 -53.88
CA SER A 175 -27.15 -29.24 -53.42
C SER A 175 -27.59 -29.95 -52.13
N ALA A 176 -27.05 -31.14 -51.83
CA ALA A 176 -27.22 -31.79 -50.53
C ALA A 176 -26.44 -31.11 -49.38
N ILE A 177 -25.49 -30.22 -49.70
CA ILE A 177 -24.82 -29.35 -48.72
C ILE A 177 -25.47 -27.97 -48.84
N ASN A 178 -26.43 -27.71 -47.94
CA ASN A 178 -26.94 -26.39 -47.58
C ASN A 178 -28.12 -25.82 -48.42
N GLU A 179 -29.22 -26.55 -48.47
CA GLU A 179 -30.54 -25.91 -48.41
C GLU A 179 -30.92 -25.74 -46.93
N GLU A 180 -31.25 -24.51 -46.53
CA GLU A 180 -31.83 -24.08 -45.23
C GLU A 180 -30.94 -23.72 -44.03
N GLN A 181 -29.62 -23.66 -44.12
CA GLN A 181 -28.90 -22.77 -43.19
C GLN A 181 -28.69 -21.43 -43.86
N GLU A 182 -29.77 -20.64 -43.84
CA GLU A 182 -29.67 -19.19 -43.92
C GLU A 182 -28.61 -18.78 -42.90
N PHE A 183 -27.44 -18.37 -43.40
CA PHE A 183 -26.33 -18.01 -42.56
C PHE A 183 -26.79 -16.81 -41.72
N VAL A 184 -27.16 -17.06 -40.48
CA VAL A 184 -27.43 -16.01 -39.50
C VAL A 184 -26.08 -15.69 -38.87
N PRO A 185 -25.40 -14.61 -39.27
CA PRO A 185 -24.20 -14.19 -38.57
C PRO A 185 -24.55 -14.02 -37.10
N ILE A 186 -23.73 -14.62 -36.23
CA ILE A 186 -23.74 -14.25 -34.81
C ILE A 186 -23.20 -12.83 -34.80
N ALA A 187 -24.09 -11.84 -34.92
CA ALA A 187 -23.73 -10.45 -34.70
C ALA A 187 -23.46 -10.32 -33.20
N PRO A 188 -22.19 -10.26 -32.76
CA PRO A 188 -21.91 -9.84 -31.40
C PRO A 188 -22.52 -8.45 -31.29
N LYS A 189 -23.32 -8.19 -30.26
CA LYS A 189 -23.82 -6.83 -30.05
C LYS A 189 -22.59 -5.93 -29.94
N ARG A 190 -22.42 -5.04 -30.92
CA ARG A 190 -21.39 -4.00 -30.87
C ARG A 190 -21.50 -3.36 -29.50
N ALA A 191 -20.38 -3.31 -28.79
CA ALA A 191 -20.39 -2.85 -27.43
C ALA A 191 -20.76 -1.35 -27.46
N GLU A 192 -22.05 -1.01 -27.29
CA GLU A 192 -22.52 0.35 -26.94
C GLU A 192 -21.81 0.84 -25.66
N THR A 193 -21.16 -0.08 -24.96
CA THR A 193 -20.24 0.19 -23.88
C THR A 193 -19.01 0.97 -24.31
N LEU A 194 -18.58 1.09 -25.57
CA LEU A 194 -17.34 1.82 -25.88
C LEU A 194 -17.44 3.31 -25.52
N ASP A 195 -18.50 4.00 -25.95
CA ASP A 195 -18.71 5.41 -25.61
C ASP A 195 -19.04 5.59 -24.12
N ARG A 196 -19.76 4.62 -23.55
CA ARG A 196 -20.16 4.64 -22.13
C ARG A 196 -19.00 4.32 -21.18
N VAL A 197 -18.06 3.48 -21.61
CA VAL A 197 -16.82 3.10 -20.90
C VAL A 197 -15.73 4.14 -21.09
N LEU A 198 -15.65 4.80 -22.25
CA LEU A 198 -14.79 5.98 -22.43
C LEU A 198 -15.30 7.18 -21.60
N GLN A 199 -16.62 7.30 -21.43
CA GLN A 199 -17.23 8.26 -20.49
C GLN A 199 -16.98 7.85 -19.03
N GLU A 200 -17.22 6.60 -18.63
CA GLU A 200 -16.87 6.08 -17.29
C GLU A 200 -15.37 6.17 -16.99
N ALA A 201 -14.49 6.04 -17.99
CA ALA A 201 -13.04 6.21 -17.84
C ALA A 201 -12.64 7.68 -17.62
N LYS A 202 -13.42 8.63 -18.14
CA LYS A 202 -13.29 10.07 -17.83
C LYS A 202 -13.91 10.43 -16.48
N GLU A 203 -14.91 9.67 -16.05
CA GLU A 203 -15.69 9.85 -14.83
C GLU A 203 -15.26 8.92 -13.69
N ILE A 204 -14.14 8.19 -13.80
CA ILE A 204 -13.57 7.50 -12.63
C ILE A 204 -13.46 8.58 -11.57
N PRO A 205 -14.22 8.49 -10.47
CA PRO A 205 -14.09 9.48 -9.44
C PRO A 205 -12.61 9.41 -9.08
N LYS A 206 -11.89 10.55 -9.14
CA LYS A 206 -10.70 10.73 -8.31
C LYS A 206 -11.13 10.12 -6.99
N VAL A 207 -10.58 8.96 -6.64
CA VAL A 207 -10.96 8.24 -5.43
C VAL A 207 -10.92 9.33 -4.39
N GLU A 208 -12.10 9.72 -3.89
CA GLU A 208 -12.20 10.81 -2.94
C GLU A 208 -11.19 10.45 -1.89
N GLU A 209 -10.18 11.32 -1.76
CA GLU A 209 -9.12 11.19 -0.78
C GLU A 209 -9.81 10.66 0.46
N MET A 210 -9.53 9.40 0.84
CA MET A 210 -9.93 8.90 2.15
C MET A 210 -9.56 10.03 3.09
N PRO A 211 -10.51 10.56 3.88
CA PRO A 211 -10.28 11.80 4.61
C PRO A 211 -9.03 11.55 5.40
N GLN A 212 -7.92 12.13 4.92
CA GLN A 212 -6.70 12.15 5.67
C GLN A 212 -7.16 12.85 6.92
N ARG A 213 -7.09 12.15 8.06
CA ARG A 213 -7.06 12.85 9.33
C ARG A 213 -6.05 13.96 9.10
N GLU A 214 -6.58 15.19 9.07
CA GLU A 214 -5.79 16.40 8.93
C GLU A 214 -4.93 16.49 10.19
N GLU A 215 -3.83 15.74 10.21
CA GLU A 215 -2.71 16.06 11.08
C GLU A 215 -1.76 16.92 10.23
N PRO A 216 -1.39 18.10 10.77
CA PRO A 216 -1.04 19.24 9.96
C PRO A 216 0.32 19.02 9.30
N HIS A 217 0.37 19.24 7.98
CA HIS A 217 1.62 19.63 7.33
C HIS A 217 2.08 20.99 7.90
N GLN A 218 2.72 20.96 9.06
CA GLN A 218 3.26 22.14 9.76
C GLN A 218 4.31 22.88 8.91
N GLY A 219 4.94 22.25 7.93
CA GLY A 219 5.98 22.89 7.12
C GLY A 219 5.50 24.05 6.22
N TYR A 220 4.29 23.96 5.67
CA TYR A 220 3.75 24.99 4.76
C TYR A 220 2.78 25.95 5.46
N ASN A 221 1.96 25.45 6.40
CA ASN A 221 1.02 26.29 7.15
C ASN A 221 1.75 27.25 8.11
N ASN A 222 2.88 26.81 8.70
CA ASN A 222 3.65 27.69 9.59
C ASN A 222 4.13 28.95 8.88
N ASN A 223 4.52 28.86 7.60
CA ASN A 223 4.95 30.02 6.81
C ASN A 223 3.80 31.00 6.59
N GLU A 224 2.60 30.51 6.24
CA GLU A 224 1.42 31.38 6.08
C GLU A 224 0.99 32.01 7.42
N LYS A 225 1.09 31.24 8.51
CA LYS A 225 0.74 31.69 9.87
C LYS A 225 1.74 32.74 10.39
N ILE A 226 3.03 32.59 10.09
CA ILE A 226 4.06 33.62 10.33
C ILE A 226 3.65 34.93 9.63
N LEU A 227 3.28 34.85 8.35
CA LEU A 227 2.92 36.03 7.55
C LEU A 227 1.63 36.71 8.07
N ARG A 228 0.61 35.94 8.45
CA ARG A 228 -0.63 36.50 9.04
C ARG A 228 -0.35 37.21 10.37
N MET A 229 0.41 36.58 11.27
CA MET A 229 0.72 37.19 12.56
C MET A 229 1.63 38.42 12.44
N HIS A 230 2.55 38.42 11.46
CA HIS A 230 3.35 39.61 11.14
C HIS A 230 2.48 40.75 10.59
N LYS A 231 1.53 40.45 9.69
CA LYS A 231 0.55 41.43 9.18
C LYS A 231 -0.35 41.98 10.27
N LEU A 232 -0.62 41.21 11.32
CA LEU A 232 -1.34 41.65 12.53
C LEU A 232 -0.46 42.49 13.48
N GLY A 233 0.80 42.75 13.14
CA GLY A 233 1.71 43.60 13.90
C GLY A 233 2.43 42.89 15.06
N MET A 234 2.39 41.56 15.12
CA MET A 234 3.08 40.81 16.17
C MET A 234 4.61 40.82 15.97
N SER A 235 5.34 40.92 17.08
CA SER A 235 6.81 40.89 17.05
C SER A 235 7.34 39.52 16.62
N LYS A 236 8.43 39.50 15.84
CA LYS A 236 9.11 38.28 15.36
C LYS A 236 9.42 37.28 16.50
N LYS A 237 9.72 37.78 17.71
CA LYS A 237 9.95 36.95 18.91
C LYS A 237 8.67 36.32 19.46
N ALA A 238 7.55 37.02 19.40
CA ALA A 238 6.25 36.52 19.84
C ALA A 238 5.76 35.42 18.88
N ILE A 239 5.90 35.64 17.57
CA ILE A 239 5.58 34.65 16.53
C ILE A 239 6.40 33.38 16.71
N ALA A 240 7.70 33.51 16.95
CA ALA A 240 8.61 32.39 17.23
C ALA A 240 8.17 31.59 18.48
N LYS A 241 7.78 32.28 19.55
CA LYS A 241 7.30 31.64 20.78
C LYS A 241 5.94 30.95 20.60
N GLU A 242 5.03 31.58 19.86
CA GLU A 242 3.67 31.07 19.62
C GLU A 242 3.66 29.85 18.69
N LEU A 243 4.59 29.80 17.73
CA LEU A 243 4.71 28.71 16.76
C LEU A 243 5.77 27.67 17.11
N GLY A 244 6.51 27.87 18.20
CA GLY A 244 7.64 27.00 18.57
C GLY A 244 8.79 27.01 17.55
N LEU A 245 8.92 28.09 16.78
CA LEU A 245 9.91 28.25 15.70
C LEU A 245 11.12 29.05 16.17
N GLY A 246 12.27 28.87 15.50
CA GLY A 246 13.45 29.69 15.75
C GLY A 246 13.22 31.14 15.31
N VAL A 247 13.68 32.13 16.09
CA VAL A 247 13.56 33.56 15.73
C VAL A 247 14.23 33.86 14.38
N GLY A 248 15.27 33.10 14.02
CA GLY A 248 15.94 33.18 12.72
C GLY A 248 15.06 32.68 11.55
N GLU A 249 14.30 31.61 11.76
CA GLU A 249 13.42 31.03 10.74
C GLU A 249 12.25 31.97 10.42
N VAL A 250 11.63 32.53 11.46
CA VAL A 250 10.56 33.53 11.32
C VAL A 250 11.04 34.76 10.55
N LYS A 251 12.27 35.23 10.83
CA LYS A 251 12.87 36.37 10.11
C LYS A 251 13.10 36.03 8.64
N LEU A 252 13.64 34.84 8.35
CA LEU A 252 13.96 34.43 6.98
C LEU A 252 12.71 34.32 6.10
N VAL A 253 11.60 33.81 6.66
CA VAL A 253 10.31 33.74 5.94
C VAL A 253 9.74 35.14 5.67
N ILE A 254 9.78 36.04 6.64
CA ILE A 254 9.30 37.42 6.45
C ILE A 254 10.14 38.15 5.39
N ASP A 255 11.47 38.07 5.50
CA ASP A 255 12.39 38.79 4.61
C ASP A 255 12.29 38.25 3.15
N LEU A 256 11.99 36.96 2.96
CA LEU A 256 11.79 36.33 1.64
C LEU A 256 10.47 36.79 0.98
N PHE A 257 9.40 36.94 1.76
CA PHE A 257 8.06 37.30 1.26
C PHE A 257 7.82 38.82 1.18
N GLU A 258 8.60 39.66 1.87
CA GLU A 258 8.57 41.12 1.70
C GLU A 258 9.38 41.59 0.47
N GLN A 259 10.24 40.73 -0.09
CA GLN A 259 11.04 41.04 -1.28
C GLN A 259 10.43 40.56 -2.62
N SER A 260 9.27 39.90 -2.58
CA SER A 260 8.47 39.55 -3.78
C SER A 260 7.23 40.43 -3.86
#